data_AF-A0A8X6EXR6-F1
#
_entry.id   AF-A0A8X6EXR6-F1
#
_cell.length_a   1.000
_cell.length_b   1.000
_cell.length_c   1.000
_cell.angle_alpha   90.00
_cell.angle_beta   90.00
_cell.angle_gamma   90.00
#
_symmetry.space_group_name_H-M   'P 1'
#
loop_
_entity.id
_entity.type
_entity.pdbx_description
1 polymer ?
#
loop_
_entity_poly.entity_id
_entity_poly.type
_entity_poly.pdbx_seq_one_letter_code
_entity_poly.pdbx_strand_id
1 'polypeptide(L)'
;MKFEYKFIANKVEEIRRLWLKEDWRYVPGIQNPSDLLSRGCLGRTLKKERWWEGPPWLRNPIEDGSKSEHFPDIWKWSTQKSRKIS
;
A
#
# COMPACT_ATOMS: atom_id res chain seq x y z
N MET A 1 -7.14 -2.20 -23.34
CA MET A 1 -7.53 -2.16 -21.91
C MET A 1 -7.94 -3.50 -21.27
N LYS A 2 -8.36 -4.56 -22.00
CA LYS A 2 -8.73 -5.85 -21.33
C LYS A 2 -7.55 -6.61 -20.68
N PHE A 3 -6.34 -6.46 -21.20
CA PHE A 3 -5.15 -7.18 -20.69
C PHE A 3 -4.63 -6.62 -19.35
N GLU A 4 -4.68 -5.30 -19.17
CA GLU A 4 -4.25 -4.64 -17.92
C GLU A 4 -5.13 -5.07 -16.74
N TYR A 5 -6.44 -5.22 -16.96
CA TYR A 5 -7.37 -5.69 -15.93
C TYR A 5 -7.02 -7.09 -15.41
N LYS A 6 -6.72 -8.04 -16.32
CA LYS A 6 -6.37 -9.42 -15.94
C LYS A 6 -5.06 -9.48 -15.16
N PHE A 7 -4.04 -8.72 -15.57
CA PHE A 7 -2.77 -8.65 -14.85
C PHE A 7 -2.95 -8.08 -13.43
N ILE A 8 -3.69 -6.98 -13.30
CA ILE A 8 -3.97 -6.35 -12.00
C ILE A 8 -4.78 -7.30 -11.11
N ALA A 9 -5.83 -7.94 -11.65
CA ALA A 9 -6.66 -8.87 -10.89
C ALA A 9 -5.84 -10.06 -10.34
N ASN A 10 -5.01 -10.67 -11.18
CA ASN A 10 -4.14 -11.77 -10.77
C ASN A 10 -3.16 -11.34 -9.66
N LYS A 11 -2.61 -10.12 -9.74
CA LYS A 11 -1.71 -9.59 -8.71
C LYS A 11 -2.44 -9.29 -7.40
N VAL A 12 -3.63 -8.72 -7.47
CA VAL A 12 -4.45 -8.47 -6.27
C VAL A 12 -4.82 -9.79 -5.59
N GLU A 13 -5.17 -10.82 -6.37
CA GLU A 13 -5.46 -12.16 -5.84
C GLU A 13 -4.22 -12.81 -5.21
N GLU A 14 -3.06 -12.74 -5.88
CA GLU A 14 -1.78 -13.23 -5.35
C GLU A 14 -1.46 -12.59 -3.99
N ILE A 15 -1.57 -11.27 -3.89
CA ILE A 15 -1.30 -10.54 -2.64
C ILE A 15 -2.28 -10.96 -1.54
N ARG A 16 -3.60 -11.02 -1.85
CA ARG A 16 -4.64 -11.43 -0.88
C ARG A 16 -4.51 -12.88 -0.43
N ARG A 17 -3.88 -13.75 -1.23
CA ARG A 17 -3.59 -15.14 -0.85
C ARG A 17 -2.40 -15.23 0.10
N LEU A 18 -1.41 -14.35 -0.07
CA LEU A 18 -0.17 -14.37 0.71
C LEU A 18 -0.29 -13.64 2.06
N TRP A 19 -1.16 -12.63 2.15
CA TRP A 19 -1.26 -11.75 3.32
C TRP A 19 -2.73 -11.49 3.68
N LEU A 20 -3.05 -11.54 4.97
CA LEU A 20 -4.36 -11.17 5.49
C LEU A 20 -4.50 -9.66 5.53
N LYS A 21 -5.73 -9.14 5.52
CA LYS A 21 -5.97 -7.69 5.59
C LYS A 21 -5.41 -7.10 6.89
N GLU A 22 -5.46 -7.90 7.95
CA GLU A 22 -5.02 -7.56 9.30
C GLU A 22 -3.49 -7.39 9.39
N ASP A 23 -2.74 -7.97 8.45
CA ASP A 23 -1.28 -7.82 8.35
C ASP A 23 -0.87 -6.44 7.80
N TRP A 24 -1.82 -5.70 7.20
CA TRP A 24 -1.53 -4.44 6.50
C TRP A 24 -1.56 -3.27 7.47
N ARG A 25 -0.49 -2.49 7.49
CA ARG A 25 -0.36 -1.33 8.37
C ARG A 25 -0.21 -0.05 7.54
N TYR A 26 -1.00 0.96 7.86
CA TYR A 26 -0.91 2.27 7.21
C TYR A 26 0.40 2.97 7.62
N VAL A 27 1.20 3.37 6.63
CA VAL A 27 2.39 4.20 6.85
C VAL A 27 2.03 5.63 6.42
N PRO A 28 2.06 6.61 7.34
CA PRO A 28 1.86 8.02 6.99
C PRO A 28 2.83 8.45 5.89
N GLY A 29 2.38 9.28 4.94
CA GLY A 29 3.19 9.67 3.78
C GLY A 29 4.56 10.27 4.15
N ILE A 30 4.61 11.06 5.23
CA ILE A 30 5.86 11.66 5.76
C ILE A 30 6.86 10.58 6.22
N GLN A 31 6.37 9.42 6.64
CA GLN A 31 7.18 8.28 7.09
C GLN A 31 7.33 7.19 6.01
N ASN A 32 6.76 7.39 4.81
CA ASN A 32 6.84 6.44 3.72
C ASN A 32 8.05 6.75 2.83
N PRO A 33 9.17 6.02 2.96
CA PRO A 33 10.35 6.30 2.15
C PRO A 33 10.14 5.96 0.65
N SER A 34 9.09 5.21 0.30
CA SER A 34 8.68 4.98 -1.10
C SER A 34 8.10 6.24 -1.75
N ASP A 35 7.59 7.20 -0.96
CA ASP A 35 7.11 8.49 -1.49
C ASP A 35 8.26 9.24 -2.20
N LEU A 36 9.48 9.17 -1.66
CA LEU A 36 10.68 9.75 -2.26
C LEU A 36 11.00 9.18 -3.65
N LEU A 37 10.72 7.89 -3.87
CA LEU A 37 10.87 7.25 -5.18
C LEU A 37 9.83 7.80 -6.16
N SER A 38 8.56 7.88 -5.72
CA SER A 38 7.44 8.28 -6.58
C SER A 38 7.50 9.75 -7.04
N ARG A 39 8.11 10.64 -6.23
CA ARG A 39 8.32 12.06 -6.58
C ARG A 39 9.53 12.30 -7.47
N GLY A 40 10.35 11.28 -7.69
CA GLY A 40 11.64 11.40 -8.36
C GLY A 40 12.71 11.94 -7.41
N CYS A 41 13.70 11.10 -7.12
CA CYS A 41 14.88 11.49 -6.35
C CYS A 41 16.16 10.98 -7.04
N LEU A 42 17.31 11.51 -6.61
CA LEU A 42 18.60 11.02 -7.08
C LEU A 42 18.83 9.57 -6.61
N GLY A 43 19.37 8.72 -7.48
CA GLY A 43 19.66 7.32 -7.13
C GLY A 43 20.59 7.16 -5.91
N ARG A 44 21.47 8.14 -5.65
CA ARG A 44 22.30 8.16 -4.42
C ARG A 44 21.47 8.37 -3.15
N THR A 45 20.44 9.21 -3.22
CA THR A 45 19.48 9.42 -2.12
C THR A 45 18.69 8.15 -1.90
N LEU A 46 18.17 7.55 -2.97
CA LEU A 46 17.40 6.31 -2.90
C LEU A 46 18.16 5.16 -2.21
N LYS A 47 19.46 5.01 -2.50
CA LYS A 47 20.31 4.00 -1.84
C LYS A 47 20.48 4.26 -0.34
N LYS A 48 20.53 5.52 0.09
CA LYS A 48 20.70 5.90 1.50
C LYS A 48 19.43 5.69 2.31
N GLU A 49 18.28 6.00 1.74
CA GLU A 49 16.98 6.01 2.44
C GLU A 49 16.40 4.60 2.70
N ARG A 50 17.03 3.53 2.17
CA ARG A 50 16.56 2.13 2.33
C ARG A 50 15.05 2.01 2.08
N TRP A 51 14.58 2.58 0.98
CA TRP A 51 13.15 2.79 0.70
C TRP A 51 12.28 1.52 0.71
N TRP A 52 12.88 0.34 0.59
CA TRP A 52 12.23 -0.97 0.69
C TRP A 52 12.02 -1.47 2.12
N GLU A 53 12.57 -0.79 3.13
CA GLU A 53 12.59 -1.30 4.52
C GLU A 53 11.46 -0.79 5.39
N GLY A 54 10.84 0.34 5.01
CA GLY A 54 9.84 1.03 5.82
C GLY A 54 10.40 1.56 7.14
N PRO A 55 9.56 2.23 7.95
CA PRO A 55 9.95 2.71 9.26
C PRO A 55 10.18 1.54 10.24
N PRO A 56 11.10 1.67 11.23
CA PRO A 56 11.46 0.58 12.14
C PRO A 56 10.27 -0.07 12.86
N TRP A 57 9.26 0.73 13.22
CA TRP A 57 8.06 0.25 13.91
C TRP A 57 7.23 -0.73 13.08
N LEU A 58 7.37 -0.75 11.76
CA LEU A 58 6.60 -1.62 10.87
C LEU A 58 6.93 -3.11 11.11
N ARG A 59 8.14 -3.40 11.61
CA ARG A 59 8.62 -4.74 11.93
C ARG A 59 8.26 -5.21 13.33
N ASN A 60 7.82 -4.30 14.19
CA ASN A 60 7.43 -4.66 15.55
C ASN A 60 6.12 -5.46 15.51
N PRO A 61 5.93 -6.40 16.44
CA PRO A 61 4.64 -7.07 16.62
C PRO A 61 3.50 -6.05 16.72
N ILE A 62 2.35 -6.40 16.17
CA ILE A 62 1.14 -5.59 16.31
C ILE A 62 0.69 -5.68 17.76
N GLU A 63 0.95 -4.65 18.56
CA GLU A 63 0.33 -4.51 19.87
C GLU A 63 -1.16 -4.19 19.68
N ASP A 64 -2.03 -4.78 20.50
CA ASP A 64 -3.50 -4.79 20.34
C ASP A 64 -4.14 -3.39 20.19
N GLY A 65 -3.44 -2.34 20.66
CA GLY A 65 -3.85 -0.93 20.55
C GLY A 65 -3.32 -0.16 19.33
N SER A 66 -2.46 -0.75 18.50
CA SER A 66 -1.85 -0.12 17.32
C SER A 66 -2.52 -0.50 15.99
N LYS A 67 -3.74 -1.07 16.08
CA LYS A 67 -4.62 -1.30 14.93
C LYS A 67 -4.66 -0.01 14.13
N SER A 68 -4.25 -0.08 12.86
CA SER A 68 -4.27 1.04 11.93
C SER A 68 -5.57 1.83 12.14
N GLU A 69 -5.45 3.08 12.56
CA GLU A 69 -6.58 4.00 12.61
C GLU A 69 -7.35 3.83 11.31
N HIS A 70 -8.63 3.48 11.46
CA HIS A 70 -9.63 3.34 10.43
C HIS A 70 -9.06 3.63 9.05
N PHE A 71 -8.62 2.59 8.31
CA PHE A 71 -8.38 2.75 6.88
C PHE A 71 -9.66 3.42 6.36
N PRO A 72 -9.64 4.70 5.91
CA PRO A 72 -10.79 5.25 5.22
C PRO A 72 -11.08 4.22 4.14
N ASP A 73 -12.32 3.75 4.02
CA ASP A 73 -12.69 2.70 3.08
C ASP A 73 -12.34 3.15 1.64
N ILE A 74 -11.06 3.05 1.27
CA ILE A 74 -10.50 3.37 -0.03
C ILE A 74 -11.11 2.45 -1.08
N TRP A 75 -11.58 1.28 -0.63
CA TRP A 75 -12.39 0.36 -1.41
C TRP A 75 -13.80 0.88 -1.72
N LYS A 76 -14.46 1.70 -0.85
CA LYS A 76 -15.75 2.32 -1.18
C LYS A 76 -15.65 3.23 -2.41
N TRP A 77 -14.51 3.90 -2.60
CA TRP A 77 -14.28 4.74 -3.78
C TRP A 77 -14.26 3.94 -5.09
N SER A 78 -13.70 2.72 -5.05
CA SER A 78 -13.68 1.82 -6.20
C SER A 78 -15.07 1.25 -6.53
N THR A 79 -15.91 0.95 -5.52
CA THR A 79 -17.27 0.45 -5.71
C THR A 79 -18.21 1.52 -6.31
N GLN A 80 -18.00 2.79 -5.98
CA GLN A 80 -18.84 3.88 -6.46
C GLN A 80 -18.56 4.27 -7.92
N LYS A 81 -17.32 4.06 -8.39
CA LYS A 81 -16.94 4.36 -9.79
C LYS A 81 -17.53 3.37 -10.79
N SER A 82 -17.94 2.17 -10.35
CA SER A 82 -18.59 1.17 -11.20
C SER A 82 -20.11 1.35 -11.36
N ARG A 83 -20.75 2.26 -10.61
CA ARG A 83 -22.21 2.50 -10.65
C ARG A 83 -22.62 3.76 -11.43
N LYS A 84 -21.68 4.46 -12.06
CA LYS A 84 -21.95 5.68 -12.86
C LYS A 84 -21.51 5.56 -14.32
N ILE A 85 -21.39 4.33 -14.82
CA ILE A 85 -21.27 4.05 -16.26
C ILE A 85 -22.37 3.03 -16.58
N SER A 86 -23.60 3.53 -16.69
CA SER A 86 -24.78 2.88 -17.24
C SER A 86 -25.68 3.97 -17.79
#